data_AF-A0A932HNQ6-F1
#
_entry.id   AF-A0A932HNQ6-F1
#
_cell.length_a   1.000
_cell.length_b   1.000
_cell.length_c   1.000
_cell.angle_alpha   90.00
_cell.angle_beta   90.00
_cell.angle_gamma   90.00
#
_symmetry.space_group_name_H-M   'P 1'
#
loop_
_entity.id
_entity.type
_entity.pdbx_description
1 polymer ?
#
loop_
_entity_poly.entity_id
_entity_poly.type
_entity_poly.pdbx_seq_one_letter_code
_entity_poly.pdbx_strand_id
1 'polypeptide(L)'
;MEHEGTGAPVDFVVYQNYPNPFNPATNIRFQLDAERRVRISVFNVLGEKIAELLDESKPAGIHAITWNASRHPSGTYFGRVEVAGKEDGFVQGSKIFKMIVVK
;
A
#
# COMPACT_ATOMS: atom_id res chain seq x y z
N MET A 1 -36.55 5.11 -10.53
CA MET A 1 -35.58 4.21 -11.17
C MET A 1 -34.22 4.60 -10.63
N GLU A 2 -33.84 3.99 -9.52
CA GLU A 2 -32.54 4.19 -8.87
C GLU A 2 -31.51 3.32 -9.59
N HIS A 3 -30.40 3.91 -10.01
CA HIS A 3 -29.23 3.19 -10.46
C HIS A 3 -28.34 2.90 -9.25
N GLU A 4 -28.48 1.71 -8.65
CA GLU A 4 -27.44 1.19 -7.77
C GLU A 4 -26.30 0.64 -8.63
N GLY A 5 -25.29 1.48 -8.87
CA GLY A 5 -24.01 1.05 -9.41
C GLY A 5 -23.34 0.12 -8.41
N THR A 6 -23.55 -1.19 -8.55
CA THR A 6 -22.83 -2.23 -7.83
C THR A 6 -21.40 -2.31 -8.38
N GLY A 7 -20.57 -1.34 -7.99
CA GLY A 7 -19.13 -1.45 -8.08
C GLY A 7 -18.68 -2.57 -7.15
N ALA A 8 -18.68 -3.81 -7.65
CA ALA A 8 -18.23 -4.99 -6.90
C ALA A 8 -16.91 -4.66 -6.19
N PRO A 9 -16.77 -4.94 -4.88
CA PRO A 9 -15.59 -4.57 -4.12
C PRO A 9 -14.33 -5.12 -4.78
N VAL A 10 -13.24 -4.34 -4.80
CA VAL A 10 -11.93 -4.88 -5.19
C VAL A 10 -11.50 -5.87 -4.13
N ASP A 11 -11.33 -7.13 -4.52
CA ASP A 11 -10.66 -8.11 -3.68
C ASP A 11 -9.15 -7.91 -3.82
N PHE A 12 -8.59 -7.06 -2.95
CA PHE A 12 -7.15 -6.99 -2.75
C PHE A 12 -6.81 -7.26 -1.28
N VAL A 13 -5.66 -7.89 -1.08
CA VAL A 13 -5.16 -8.20 0.27
C VAL A 13 -3.84 -7.50 0.46
N VAL A 14 -3.70 -6.75 1.55
CA VAL A 14 -2.39 -6.32 2.06
C VAL A 14 -2.06 -7.15 3.28
N TYR A 15 -0.95 -7.88 3.21
CA TYR A 15 -0.43 -8.69 4.31
C TYR A 15 0.29 -7.81 5.32
N GLN A 16 0.48 -8.33 6.53
CA GLN A 16 1.33 -7.67 7.51
C GLN A 16 2.74 -7.49 6.93
N ASN A 17 3.28 -6.27 7.05
CA ASN A 17 4.64 -6.02 6.64
C ASN A 17 5.61 -6.81 7.54
N TYR A 18 6.64 -7.42 6.95
CA TYR A 18 7.59 -8.24 7.69
C TYR A 18 9.03 -8.00 7.19
N PRO A 19 10.00 -7.81 8.11
CA PRO A 19 9.83 -7.71 9.57
C PRO A 19 9.12 -6.42 10.02
N ASN A 20 8.50 -6.43 11.20
CA ASN A 20 7.96 -5.24 11.88
C ASN A 20 7.90 -5.50 13.40
N PRO A 21 8.68 -4.80 14.26
CA PRO A 21 9.67 -3.75 13.94
C PRO A 21 10.81 -4.23 13.02
N PHE A 22 11.53 -3.30 12.37
CA PHE A 22 12.57 -3.63 11.39
C PHE A 22 13.77 -2.67 11.36
N ASN A 23 14.88 -3.15 10.81
CA ASN A 23 16.12 -2.39 10.55
C ASN A 23 16.89 -2.92 9.32
N PRO A 24 17.24 -2.09 8.33
CA PRO A 24 16.55 -0.86 7.93
C PRO A 24 15.39 -1.16 6.96
N ALA A 25 15.12 -2.42 6.61
CA ALA A 25 14.14 -2.77 5.57
C ALA A 25 12.98 -3.66 6.03
N THR A 26 11.80 -3.44 5.46
CA THR A 26 10.60 -4.28 5.63
C THR A 26 9.98 -4.58 4.26
N ASN A 27 9.32 -5.74 4.13
CA ASN A 27 8.60 -6.10 2.92
C ASN A 27 7.10 -5.84 3.09
N ILE A 28 6.54 -5.16 2.10
CA ILE A 28 5.12 -4.88 1.95
C ILE A 28 4.60 -5.84 0.89
N ARG A 29 3.80 -6.82 1.32
CA ARG A 29 3.21 -7.82 0.43
C ARG A 29 1.75 -7.49 0.19
N PHE A 30 1.32 -7.62 -1.06
CA PHE A 30 -0.07 -7.45 -1.44
C PHE A 30 -0.46 -8.43 -2.55
N GLN A 31 -1.74 -8.77 -2.62
CA GLN A 31 -2.32 -9.62 -3.66
C GLN A 31 -3.41 -8.85 -4.39
N LEU A 32 -3.42 -8.98 -5.71
CA LEU A 32 -4.44 -8.43 -6.60
C LEU A 32 -5.24 -9.56 -7.25
N ASP A 33 -6.55 -9.39 -7.37
CA ASP A 33 -7.47 -10.27 -8.09
C ASP A 33 -7.39 -10.12 -9.61
N ALA A 34 -6.99 -8.94 -10.09
CA ALA A 34 -6.89 -8.56 -11.49
C ALA A 34 -5.75 -7.56 -11.72
N GLU A 35 -5.44 -7.27 -12.98
CA GLU A 35 -4.54 -6.17 -13.29
C GLU A 35 -5.13 -4.83 -12.83
N ARG A 36 -4.38 -4.10 -12.00
CA ARG A 36 -4.79 -2.83 -11.41
C ARG A 36 -3.60 -1.89 -11.24
N ARG A 37 -3.88 -0.59 -11.31
CA ARG A 37 -2.93 0.43 -10.86
C ARG A 37 -2.87 0.44 -9.34
N VAL A 38 -1.66 0.31 -8.79
CA VAL A 38 -1.40 0.29 -7.36
C VAL A 38 -0.45 1.42 -7.00
N ARG A 39 -0.80 2.19 -5.98
CA ARG A 39 0.07 3.19 -5.36
C ARG A 39 0.43 2.75 -3.94
N ILE A 40 1.72 2.78 -3.61
CA ILE A 40 2.23 2.51 -2.27
C ILE A 40 3.01 3.72 -1.79
N SER A 41 2.52 4.37 -0.74
CA SER A 41 3.12 5.57 -0.16
C SER A 41 3.47 5.34 1.31
N VAL A 42 4.51 6.03 1.78
CA VAL A 42 4.93 6.05 3.17
C VAL A 42 4.77 7.44 3.74
N PHE A 43 4.21 7.52 4.94
CA PHE A 43 3.95 8.74 5.67
C PHE A 43 4.61 8.72 7.05
N ASN A 44 4.99 9.89 7.55
CA ASN A 44 5.40 10.07 8.94
C ASN A 44 4.19 10.27 9.87
N VAL A 45 4.44 10.46 11.17
CA VAL A 45 3.38 10.66 12.18
C VAL A 45 2.60 11.95 12.03
N LEU A 46 3.13 12.94 11.29
CA LEU A 46 2.45 14.19 10.98
C LEU A 46 1.54 14.05 9.74
N GLY A 47 1.54 12.89 9.09
CA GLY A 47 0.77 12.64 7.85
C GLY A 47 1.48 13.14 6.59
N GLU A 48 2.74 13.54 6.66
CA GLU A 48 3.50 13.98 5.50
C GLU A 48 3.98 12.77 4.69
N LYS A 49 3.77 12.80 3.37
CA LYS A 49 4.29 11.77 2.46
C LYS A 49 5.80 11.91 2.36
N ILE A 50 6.53 10.89 2.82
CA ILE A 50 8.00 10.88 2.84
C ILE A 50 8.61 10.01 1.74
N ALA A 51 7.85 9.06 1.20
CA ALA A 51 8.29 8.22 0.10
C ALA A 51 7.09 7.69 -0.72
N GLU A 52 7.33 7.47 -2.00
CA GLU A 52 6.46 6.72 -2.90
C GLU A 52 7.26 5.50 -3.38
N LEU A 53 6.77 4.31 -3.05
CA LEU A 53 7.46 3.04 -3.31
C LEU A 53 6.99 2.38 -4.60
N LEU A 54 5.77 2.71 -5.02
CA LEU A 54 5.12 2.16 -6.21
C LEU A 54 4.02 3.14 -6.67
N ASP A 55 3.91 3.37 -7.97
CA ASP A 55 2.75 3.97 -8.63
C ASP A 55 2.68 3.46 -10.08
N GLU A 56 2.23 2.22 -10.26
CA GLU A 56 2.14 1.59 -11.58
C GLU A 56 1.06 0.50 -11.63
N SER A 57 0.73 0.06 -12.84
CA SER A 57 -0.12 -1.12 -13.06
C SER A 57 0.64 -2.40 -12.77
N LYS A 58 0.03 -3.28 -11.96
CA LYS A 58 0.54 -4.61 -11.65
C LYS A 58 -0.46 -5.66 -12.11
N PRO A 59 0.01 -6.79 -12.67
CA PRO A 59 -0.88 -7.90 -13.05
C PRO A 59 -1.52 -8.54 -11.82
N ALA A 60 -2.54 -9.36 -12.04
CA ALA A 60 -3.12 -10.20 -11.00
C ALA A 60 -2.04 -11.08 -10.34
N GLY A 61 -2.19 -11.35 -9.04
CA GLY A 61 -1.26 -12.20 -8.28
C GLY A 61 -0.63 -11.50 -7.08
N ILE A 62 0.36 -12.18 -6.49
CA ILE A 62 1.06 -11.75 -5.27
C ILE A 62 2.30 -10.94 -5.65
N HIS A 63 2.43 -9.78 -5.02
CA HIS A 63 3.54 -8.85 -5.20
C HIS A 63 4.19 -8.52 -3.86
N ALA A 64 5.47 -8.16 -3.92
CA ALA A 64 6.24 -7.74 -2.75
C ALA A 64 7.10 -6.53 -3.12
N ILE A 65 7.02 -5.47 -2.32
CA ILE A 65 7.85 -4.28 -2.44
C ILE A 65 8.62 -4.08 -1.13
N THR A 66 9.91 -3.81 -1.22
CA THR A 66 10.75 -3.55 -0.06
C THR A 66 10.84 -2.05 0.21
N TRP A 67 10.53 -1.62 1.43
CA TRP A 67 10.87 -0.28 1.88
C TRP A 67 12.19 -0.31 2.64
N ASN A 68 13.18 0.46 2.20
CA ASN A 68 14.44 0.66 2.90
C ASN A 68 14.46 2.03 3.60
N ALA A 69 14.35 2.03 4.92
CA ALA A 69 14.30 3.21 5.78
C ALA A 69 15.68 3.67 6.29
N SER A 70 16.78 3.27 5.63
CA SER A 70 18.15 3.64 6.04
C SER A 70 18.36 5.15 6.20
N ARG A 71 17.67 5.97 5.40
CA ARG A 71 17.73 7.44 5.44
C ARG A 71 16.71 8.10 6.38
N HIS A 72 15.91 7.32 7.11
CA HIS A 72 14.90 7.83 8.03
C HIS A 72 15.23 7.43 9.49
N PRO A 73 14.96 8.27 10.50
CA PRO A 73 15.24 7.95 11.91
C PRO A 73 14.41 6.77 12.43
N SER A 74 14.78 6.25 13.59
CA SER A 74 13.91 5.32 14.33
C SER A 74 12.58 5.99 14.66
N GLY A 75 11.48 5.25 14.58
CA GLY A 75 10.16 5.83 14.82
C GLY A 75 9.01 5.05 14.20
N THR A 76 7.82 5.64 14.31
CA THR A 76 6.60 5.12 13.70
C THR A 76 6.38 5.76 12.33
N TYR A 77 6.03 4.93 11.36
CA TYR A 77 5.65 5.31 10.01
C TYR A 77 4.36 4.60 9.61
N PHE A 78 3.69 5.13 8.60
CA PHE A 78 2.47 4.56 8.06
C PHE A 78 2.65 4.27 6.58
N GLY A 79 2.40 3.01 6.19
CA GLY A 79 2.31 2.62 4.79
C GLY A 79 0.85 2.67 4.37
N ARG A 80 0.60 3.16 3.15
CA ARG A 80 -0.72 3.13 2.51
C ARG A 80 -0.60 2.43 1.17
N VAL A 81 -1.41 1.41 0.95
CA VAL A 81 -1.64 0.80 -0.37
C VAL A 81 -2.98 1.27 -0.88
N GLU A 82 -3.00 1.82 -2.09
CA GLU A 82 -4.19 2.25 -2.81
C GLU A 82 -4.28 1.46 -4.11
N VAL A 83 -5.48 0.94 -4.42
CA VAL A 83 -5.77 0.20 -5.64
C VAL A 83 -6.87 0.94 -6.40
N ALA A 84 -6.58 1.27 -7.67
CA ALA A 84 -7.54 1.89 -8.56
C ALA A 84 -8.72 0.93 -8.84
N GLY A 85 -9.90 1.50 -9.05
CA GLY A 85 -11.08 0.74 -9.44
C GLY A 85 -11.00 0.19 -10.87
N LYS A 86 -12.00 -0.63 -11.22
CA LYS A 86 -12.20 -1.11 -12.60
C LYS A 86 -12.52 0.02 -13.59
N GLU A 87 -13.11 1.11 -13.10
CA GLU A 87 -13.42 2.32 -13.86
C GLU A 87 -12.39 3.40 -13.52
N ASP A 88 -11.83 4.01 -14.58
CA ASP A 88 -10.71 4.93 -14.49
C ASP A 88 -11.06 6.17 -13.63
N GLY A 89 -10.18 6.55 -12.71
CA GLY A 89 -10.29 7.78 -11.91
C GLY A 89 -10.73 7.63 -10.44
N PHE A 90 -11.18 6.46 -10.00
CA PHE A 90 -11.59 6.24 -8.61
C PHE A 90 -10.66 5.26 -7.86
N VAL A 91 -10.25 5.62 -6.64
CA VAL A 91 -9.61 4.67 -5.71
C VAL A 91 -10.71 3.80 -5.12
N GLN A 92 -10.75 2.53 -5.49
CA GLN A 92 -11.80 1.61 -5.04
C GLN A 92 -11.40 0.88 -3.75
N GLY A 93 -10.10 0.80 -3.45
CA GLY A 93 -9.58 0.17 -2.22
C GLY A 93 -8.37 0.90 -1.65
N SER A 94 -8.32 1.07 -0.33
CA SER A 94 -7.15 1.62 0.39
C SER A 94 -6.95 0.89 1.71
N LYS A 95 -5.70 0.52 2.03
CA LYS A 95 -5.34 -0.10 3.31
C LYS A 95 -4.10 0.59 3.90
N ILE A 96 -4.21 0.98 5.17
CA ILE A 96 -3.13 1.61 5.94
C ILE A 96 -2.59 0.60 6.95
N PHE A 97 -1.28 0.59 7.16
CA PHE A 97 -0.63 -0.25 8.16
C PHE A 97 0.53 0.50 8.82
N LYS A 98 0.78 0.19 10.09
CA LYS A 98 1.84 0.80 10.90
C LYS A 98 3.17 0.08 10.65
N MET A 99 4.26 0.82 10.55
CA MET A 99 5.62 0.32 10.43
C MET A 99 6.49 0.94 11.54
N ILE A 100 7.33 0.14 12.19
CA ILE A 100 8.20 0.58 13.29
C ILE A 100 9.66 0.38 12.89
N VAL A 101 10.39 1.47 12.71
CA VAL A 101 11.84 1.46 12.44
C VAL A 101 12.58 1.48 13.78
N VAL A 102 13.50 0.53 13.96
CA VAL A 102 14.38 0.45 15.14
C VAL A 102 15.83 0.39 14.69
N LYS A 103 16.62 1.41 14.99
CA LYS A 103 18.07 1.46 14.74
C LYS A 103 18.84 1.39 16.04
#